data_AF-A0A965KEJ8-F1
#
_entry.id   AF-A0A965KEJ8-F1
#
_cell.length_a   1.000
_cell.length_b   1.000
_cell.length_c   1.000
_cell.angle_alpha   90.00
_cell.angle_beta   90.00
_cell.angle_gamma   90.00
#
_symmetry.space_group_name_H-M   'P 1'
#
loop_
_entity.id
_entity.type
_entity.pdbx_description
1 polymer ?
#
loop_
_entity_poly.entity_id
_entity_poly.type
_entity_poly.pdbx_seq_one_letter_code
_entity_poly.pdbx_strand_id
1 'polypeptide(L)'
;MPRSVLFLFAAASLVAAPKSAPADKAPPEPYKPSEGGSLPAALFQLPEGLEVTLWARSPMLANPTNIDFDAQGRLWVNEGVNYRVYNKGGKRRAEGDRVIVLSDTKGKGFADSVQTFVQDPEWTSPLGICVIDNVVYVSHAPTITKFTDVNR
;
A
#
# COMPACT_ATOMS: atom_id res chain seq x y z
N MET A 1 -21.77 -19.48 71.37
CA MET A 1 -20.75 -19.20 70.34
C MET A 1 -21.23 -19.80 69.02
N PRO A 2 -21.60 -19.01 68.00
CA PRO A 2 -22.03 -19.56 66.72
C PRO A 2 -20.82 -19.97 65.88
N ARG A 3 -20.88 -21.16 65.28
CA ARG A 3 -19.90 -21.67 64.32
C ARG A 3 -20.20 -21.07 62.94
N SER A 4 -19.29 -20.29 62.40
CA SER A 4 -19.35 -19.83 61.01
C SER A 4 -19.07 -20.98 60.05
N VAL A 5 -19.94 -21.20 59.07
CA VAL A 5 -19.71 -22.11 57.94
C VAL A 5 -19.31 -21.27 56.74
N LEU A 6 -18.13 -21.55 56.18
CA LEU A 6 -17.63 -20.91 54.96
C LEU A 6 -17.98 -21.78 53.75
N PHE A 7 -18.77 -21.27 52.81
CA PHE A 7 -19.00 -21.90 51.51
C PHE A 7 -18.04 -21.28 50.48
N LEU A 8 -17.17 -22.11 49.91
CA LEU A 8 -16.31 -21.74 48.80
C LEU A 8 -17.01 -22.13 47.49
N PHE A 9 -17.35 -21.16 46.64
CA PHE A 9 -17.75 -21.42 45.26
C PHE A 9 -16.53 -21.36 44.35
N ALA A 10 -16.11 -22.51 43.82
CA ALA A 10 -15.13 -22.56 42.73
C ALA A 10 -15.87 -22.46 41.39
N ALA A 11 -15.75 -21.34 40.70
CA ALA A 11 -16.17 -21.22 39.31
C ALA A 11 -15.10 -21.83 38.41
N ALA A 12 -15.40 -22.98 37.80
CA ALA A 12 -14.54 -23.56 36.77
C ALA A 12 -14.77 -22.81 35.46
N SER A 13 -13.86 -21.92 35.09
CA SER A 13 -13.84 -21.34 33.74
C SER A 13 -13.43 -22.41 32.73
N LEU A 14 -14.38 -22.82 31.89
CA LEU A 14 -14.10 -23.68 30.74
C LEU A 14 -13.35 -22.84 29.69
N VAL A 15 -12.02 -22.89 29.70
CA VAL A 15 -11.22 -22.32 28.62
C VAL A 15 -11.31 -23.29 27.45
N ALA A 16 -12.08 -22.93 26.43
CA ALA A 16 -12.08 -23.65 25.16
C ALA A 16 -10.66 -23.56 24.55
N ALA A 17 -10.02 -24.70 24.33
CA ALA A 17 -8.73 -24.74 23.64
C ALA A 17 -8.88 -24.15 22.23
N PRO A 18 -7.91 -23.35 21.74
CA PRO A 18 -7.94 -22.86 20.38
C PRO A 18 -8.00 -24.05 19.42
N LYS A 19 -8.94 -24.03 18.49
CA LYS A 19 -9.04 -24.99 17.39
C LYS A 19 -7.68 -24.98 16.68
N SER A 20 -6.99 -26.13 16.67
CA SER A 20 -5.69 -26.27 16.00
C SER A 20 -5.81 -25.75 14.56
N ALA A 21 -4.89 -24.87 14.16
CA ALA A 21 -4.79 -24.43 12.78
C ALA A 21 -4.75 -25.66 11.85
N PRO A 22 -5.46 -25.64 10.70
CA PRO A 22 -5.38 -26.73 9.75
C PRO A 22 -3.92 -26.97 9.36
N ALA A 23 -3.53 -28.25 9.33
CA ALA A 23 -2.17 -28.69 9.02
C ALA A 23 -1.61 -27.97 7.80
N ASP A 24 -0.34 -27.54 7.90
CA ASP A 24 0.40 -26.82 6.87
C ASP A 24 0.29 -27.56 5.53
N LYS A 25 -0.53 -27.03 4.63
CA LYS A 25 -0.48 -27.43 3.22
C LYS A 25 0.90 -27.06 2.71
N ALA A 26 1.50 -27.95 1.90
CA ALA A 26 2.77 -27.67 1.24
C ALA A 26 2.71 -26.26 0.60
N PRO A 27 3.80 -25.47 0.65
CA PRO A 27 3.81 -24.14 0.07
C PRO A 27 3.34 -24.20 -1.38
N PRO A 28 2.44 -23.30 -1.82
CA PRO A 28 2.05 -23.26 -3.21
C PRO A 28 3.29 -23.07 -4.08
N GLU A 29 3.30 -23.70 -5.26
CA GLU A 29 4.31 -23.44 -6.29
C GLU A 29 4.46 -21.93 -6.50
N PRO A 30 5.70 -21.41 -6.61
CA PRO A 30 5.91 -19.98 -6.84
C PRO A 30 5.10 -19.50 -8.04
N TYR A 31 4.32 -18.43 -7.83
CA TYR A 31 3.54 -17.83 -8.91
C TYR A 31 4.49 -17.42 -10.05
N LYS A 32 4.18 -17.86 -11.27
CA LYS A 32 4.88 -17.46 -12.49
C LYS A 32 4.13 -16.28 -13.11
N PRO A 33 4.66 -15.05 -13.06
CA PRO A 33 4.00 -13.90 -13.65
C PRO A 33 3.85 -14.09 -15.16
N SER A 34 2.66 -13.80 -15.69
CA SER A 34 2.49 -13.57 -17.12
C SER A 34 2.97 -12.16 -17.46
N GLU A 35 3.61 -11.98 -18.62
CA GLU A 35 4.03 -10.64 -19.07
C GLU A 35 2.83 -9.69 -19.13
N GLY A 36 2.94 -8.53 -18.47
CA GLY A 36 1.87 -7.54 -18.39
C GLY A 36 0.64 -7.94 -17.55
N GLY A 37 0.65 -9.14 -16.95
CA GLY A 37 -0.43 -9.66 -16.11
C GLY A 37 -0.45 -9.04 -14.71
N SER A 38 -1.64 -8.85 -14.17
CA SER A 38 -1.84 -8.56 -12.74
C SER A 38 -1.81 -9.87 -11.94
N LEU A 39 -1.30 -9.80 -10.71
CA LEU A 39 -1.40 -10.91 -9.77
C LEU A 39 -2.90 -11.24 -9.53
N PRO A 40 -3.35 -12.49 -9.71
CA PRO A 40 -4.74 -12.85 -9.43
C PRO A 40 -5.10 -12.65 -7.96
N ALA A 41 -6.26 -12.01 -7.70
CA ALA A 41 -6.78 -11.78 -6.35
C ALA A 41 -6.92 -13.08 -5.53
N ALA A 42 -7.19 -14.21 -6.20
CA ALA A 42 -7.31 -15.53 -5.57
C ALA A 42 -6.02 -16.05 -4.93
N LEU A 43 -4.86 -15.41 -5.16
CA LEU A 43 -3.60 -15.76 -4.50
C LEU A 43 -3.46 -15.12 -3.11
N PHE A 44 -4.30 -14.16 -2.76
CA PHE A 44 -4.30 -13.53 -1.44
C PHE A 44 -5.15 -14.34 -0.46
N GLN A 45 -4.63 -14.56 0.74
CA GLN A 45 -5.40 -15.12 1.85
C GLN A 45 -5.95 -13.96 2.68
N LEU A 46 -7.27 -13.90 2.83
CA LEU A 46 -7.96 -12.80 3.50
C LEU A 46 -8.82 -13.35 4.66
N PRO A 47 -8.91 -12.63 5.79
CA PRO A 47 -9.94 -12.85 6.79
C PRO A 47 -11.36 -12.80 6.19
N GLU A 48 -12.32 -13.43 6.88
CA GLU A 48 -13.74 -13.36 6.50
C GLU A 48 -14.23 -11.91 6.48
N GLY A 49 -14.99 -11.55 5.43
CA GLY A 49 -15.54 -10.21 5.25
C GLY A 49 -14.61 -9.19 4.59
N LEU A 50 -13.37 -9.57 4.22
CA LEU A 50 -12.46 -8.72 3.45
C LEU A 50 -12.35 -9.18 1.99
N GLU A 51 -12.15 -8.22 1.10
CA GLU A 51 -11.91 -8.44 -0.33
C GLU A 51 -10.63 -7.72 -0.79
N VAL A 52 -10.05 -8.19 -1.90
CA VAL A 52 -8.95 -7.50 -2.58
C VAL A 52 -9.32 -7.35 -4.06
N THR A 53 -9.16 -6.14 -4.59
CA THR A 53 -9.44 -5.84 -6.00
C THR A 53 -8.26 -5.11 -6.62
N LEU A 54 -8.13 -5.24 -7.94
CA LEU A 54 -7.14 -4.47 -8.68
C LEU A 54 -7.68 -3.05 -8.92
N TRP A 55 -7.10 -2.07 -8.24
CA TRP A 55 -7.49 -0.66 -8.39
C TRP A 55 -6.70 0.08 -9.49
N ALA A 56 -5.39 -0.14 -9.59
CA ALA A 56 -4.54 0.41 -10.63
C ALA A 56 -3.36 -0.53 -10.96
N ARG A 57 -2.83 -0.43 -12.18
CA ARG A 57 -1.65 -1.18 -12.61
C ARG A 57 -0.84 -0.42 -13.65
N SER A 58 0.38 -0.89 -13.92
CA SER A 58 1.13 -0.45 -15.11
C SER A 58 0.28 -0.65 -16.39
N PRO A 59 0.36 0.29 -17.35
CA PRO A 59 1.35 1.36 -17.46
C PRO A 59 1.00 2.67 -16.71
N MET A 60 -0.08 2.74 -15.92
CA MET A 60 -0.47 3.98 -15.24
C MET A 60 0.56 4.45 -14.20
N LEU A 61 1.23 3.50 -13.54
CA LEU A 61 2.28 3.76 -12.57
C LEU A 61 3.47 2.80 -12.77
N ALA A 62 4.63 3.23 -12.30
CA ALA A 62 5.86 2.44 -12.32
C ALA A 62 6.62 2.54 -10.98
N ASN A 63 7.01 1.38 -10.44
CA ASN A 63 7.84 1.25 -9.25
C ASN A 63 7.39 2.13 -8.06
N PRO A 64 6.16 1.95 -7.54
CA PRO A 64 5.64 2.75 -6.44
C PRO A 64 6.47 2.54 -5.16
N THR A 65 6.90 3.62 -4.51
CA THR A 65 7.68 3.59 -3.27
C THR A 65 6.88 4.00 -2.04
N ASN A 66 5.92 4.91 -2.21
CA ASN A 66 5.00 5.36 -1.16
C ASN A 66 3.71 5.91 -1.78
N ILE A 67 2.62 5.91 -1.01
CA ILE A 67 1.30 6.37 -1.43
C ILE A 67 0.58 7.17 -0.33
N ASP A 68 -0.34 8.03 -0.72
CA ASP A 68 -1.31 8.68 0.18
C ASP A 68 -2.63 8.98 -0.56
N PHE A 69 -3.71 9.18 0.17
CA PHE A 69 -5.01 9.58 -0.38
C PHE A 69 -5.36 11.00 0.06
N ASP A 70 -5.86 11.81 -0.88
CA ASP A 70 -6.40 13.11 -0.53
C ASP A 70 -7.90 13.08 -0.20
N ALA A 71 -8.44 14.23 0.19
CA ALA A 71 -9.84 14.38 0.57
C ALA A 71 -10.83 14.14 -0.59
N GLN A 72 -10.35 14.15 -1.83
CA GLN A 72 -11.13 13.83 -3.04
C GLN A 72 -11.07 12.33 -3.39
N GLY A 73 -10.31 11.53 -2.63
CA GLY A 73 -10.12 10.11 -2.87
C GLY A 73 -9.16 9.80 -4.02
N ARG A 74 -8.34 10.78 -4.45
CA ARG A 74 -7.28 10.55 -5.45
C ARG A 74 -6.10 9.86 -4.78
N LEU A 75 -5.47 8.92 -5.48
CA LEU A 75 -4.28 8.21 -5.00
C LEU A 75 -3.02 8.93 -5.48
N TRP A 76 -2.23 9.42 -4.54
CA TRP A 76 -0.93 10.01 -4.79
C TRP A 76 0.14 8.94 -4.67
N VAL A 77 1.06 8.88 -5.63
CA VAL A 77 2.09 7.83 -5.70
C VAL A 77 3.45 8.45 -6.00
N ASN A 78 4.41 8.15 -5.15
CA ASN A 78 5.82 8.36 -5.44
C ASN A 78 6.34 7.22 -6.32
N GLU A 79 6.90 7.54 -7.49
CA GLU A 79 7.60 6.57 -8.33
C GLU A 79 9.10 6.59 -8.03
N GLY A 80 9.73 5.42 -7.89
CA GLY A 80 11.17 5.27 -7.69
C GLY A 80 11.88 4.62 -8.87
N VAL A 81 11.54 4.97 -10.11
CA VAL A 81 12.04 4.30 -11.33
C VAL A 81 13.56 4.38 -11.44
N ASN A 82 14.18 5.47 -10.99
CA ASN A 82 15.63 5.64 -11.00
C ASN A 82 16.38 4.90 -9.88
N TYR A 83 15.67 4.26 -8.94
CA TYR A 83 16.30 3.58 -7.82
C TYR A 83 17.23 2.45 -8.27
N ARG A 84 18.51 2.55 -7.90
CA ARG A 84 19.58 1.55 -8.18
C ARG A 84 19.75 1.20 -9.66
N VAL A 85 19.29 2.03 -10.59
CA VAL A 85 19.39 1.78 -12.04
C VAL A 85 20.85 1.62 -12.48
N TYR A 86 21.78 2.35 -11.87
CA TYR A 86 23.22 2.25 -12.13
C TYR A 86 23.80 0.86 -11.82
N ASN A 87 23.31 0.19 -10.77
CA ASN A 87 23.77 -1.17 -10.39
C ASN A 87 23.35 -2.24 -11.40
N LYS A 88 22.37 -1.93 -12.26
CA LYS A 88 21.78 -2.87 -13.22
C LYS A 88 22.22 -2.60 -14.66
N GLY A 89 23.13 -1.65 -14.89
CA GLY A 89 23.50 -1.20 -16.24
C GLY A 89 22.34 -0.54 -17.01
N GLY A 90 21.29 -0.14 -16.30
CA GLY A 90 20.11 0.50 -16.90
C GLY A 90 20.35 1.99 -17.16
N LYS A 91 19.49 2.58 -17.99
CA LYS A 91 19.46 4.03 -18.22
C LYS A 91 18.48 4.70 -17.26
N ARG A 92 18.92 5.77 -16.58
CA ARG A 92 18.03 6.60 -15.78
C ARG A 92 17.00 7.29 -16.69
N ARG A 93 15.79 7.50 -16.17
CA ARG A 93 14.84 8.47 -16.69
C ARG A 93 15.44 9.86 -16.48
N ALA A 94 15.73 10.57 -17.56
CA ALA A 94 16.48 11.83 -17.55
C ALA A 94 15.70 12.95 -16.84
N GLU A 95 14.37 12.89 -16.95
CA GLU A 95 13.43 13.78 -16.28
C GLU A 95 13.37 13.53 -14.77
N GLY A 96 13.99 12.45 -14.28
CA GLY A 96 14.01 12.07 -12.88
C GLY A 96 12.75 11.33 -12.41
N ASP A 97 12.70 11.05 -11.12
CA ASP A 97 11.53 10.42 -10.49
C ASP A 97 10.43 11.45 -10.22
N ARG A 98 9.20 10.95 -10.03
CA ARG A 98 8.00 11.80 -10.04
C ARG A 98 6.98 11.38 -8.99
N VAL A 99 6.12 12.34 -8.62
CA VAL A 99 4.85 12.07 -7.97
C VAL A 99 3.76 12.09 -9.04
N ILE A 100 2.92 11.05 -9.04
CA ILE A 100 1.73 10.98 -9.88
C ILE A 100 0.47 10.95 -9.02
N VAL A 101 -0.65 11.36 -9.61
CA VAL A 101 -1.97 11.33 -9.00
C VAL A 101 -2.87 10.49 -9.89
N LEU A 102 -3.43 9.42 -9.35
CA LEU A 102 -4.40 8.56 -10.01
C LEU A 102 -5.80 8.89 -9.50
N SER A 103 -6.79 8.78 -10.38
CA SER A 103 -8.18 9.08 -10.05
C SER A 103 -9.14 8.09 -10.72
N ASP A 104 -10.24 7.78 -10.04
CA ASP A 104 -11.41 7.13 -10.62
C ASP A 104 -12.45 8.21 -10.94
N THR A 105 -12.38 8.77 -12.15
CA THR A 105 -13.27 9.88 -12.54
C THR A 105 -14.69 9.42 -12.85
N LYS A 106 -14.92 8.11 -12.93
CA LYS A 106 -16.20 7.50 -13.31
C LYS A 106 -16.88 6.72 -12.18
N GLY A 107 -16.26 6.64 -10.99
CA GLY A 107 -16.79 5.96 -9.82
C GLY A 107 -16.99 4.46 -10.00
N LYS A 108 -16.10 3.80 -10.76
CA LYS A 108 -16.19 2.35 -11.06
C LYS A 108 -15.42 1.47 -10.06
N GLY A 109 -14.75 2.08 -9.09
CA GLY A 109 -13.88 1.40 -8.12
C GLY A 109 -12.48 1.09 -8.65
N PHE A 110 -12.04 1.76 -9.72
CA PHE A 110 -10.68 1.62 -10.26
C PHE A 110 -10.23 2.89 -10.98
N ALA A 111 -8.92 3.13 -10.99
CA ALA A 111 -8.35 4.31 -11.63
C ALA A 111 -8.58 4.32 -13.14
N ASP A 112 -8.95 5.47 -13.68
CA ASP A 112 -9.09 5.71 -15.12
C ASP A 112 -8.30 6.92 -15.63
N SER A 113 -7.68 7.67 -14.73
CA SER A 113 -6.84 8.83 -15.03
C SER A 113 -5.54 8.77 -14.25
N VAL A 114 -4.47 9.30 -14.85
CA VAL A 114 -3.19 9.55 -14.21
C VAL A 114 -2.65 10.91 -14.64
N GLN A 115 -2.17 11.69 -13.68
CA GLN A 115 -1.50 12.97 -13.92
C GLN A 115 -0.15 12.97 -13.21
N THR A 116 0.86 13.61 -13.81
CA THR A 116 2.13 13.88 -13.11
C THR A 116 1.98 15.19 -12.36
N PHE A 117 2.14 15.15 -11.03
CA PHE A 117 2.08 16.34 -10.19
C PHE A 117 3.41 17.10 -10.20
N VAL A 118 4.50 16.40 -9.91
CA VAL A 118 5.86 16.94 -9.96
C VAL A 118 6.81 15.87 -10.44
N GLN A 119 7.81 16.29 -11.21
CA GLN A 119 8.90 15.44 -11.68
C GLN A 119 10.18 16.27 -11.69
N ASP A 120 11.25 15.72 -11.13
CA ASP A 120 12.49 16.46 -10.90
C ASP A 120 13.72 15.60 -11.28
N PRO A 121 14.61 16.07 -12.18
CA PRO A 121 15.81 15.35 -12.61
C PRO A 121 16.75 14.92 -11.47
N GLU A 122 16.76 15.66 -10.37
CA GLU A 122 17.59 15.35 -9.19
C GLU A 122 16.99 14.24 -8.33
N TRP A 123 15.71 13.93 -8.51
CA TRP A 123 15.05 12.92 -7.70
C TRP A 123 15.40 11.51 -8.14
N THR A 124 15.81 10.73 -7.14
CA THR A 124 16.03 9.30 -7.21
C THR A 124 15.38 8.64 -6.01
N SER A 125 14.23 8.02 -6.21
CA SER A 125 13.49 7.29 -5.19
C SER A 125 12.97 8.19 -4.06
N PRO A 126 12.01 9.10 -4.30
CA PRO A 126 11.25 9.72 -3.20
C PRO A 126 10.61 8.62 -2.34
N LEU A 127 10.69 8.73 -1.02
CA LEU A 127 10.36 7.65 -0.08
C LEU A 127 9.17 7.94 0.84
N GLY A 128 8.72 9.19 0.91
CA GLY A 128 7.59 9.59 1.74
C GLY A 128 6.70 10.57 1.01
N ILE A 129 5.39 10.45 1.24
CA ILE A 129 4.39 11.41 0.80
C ILE A 129 3.35 11.59 1.90
N CYS A 130 2.90 12.83 2.09
CA CYS A 130 1.80 13.18 2.98
C CYS A 130 1.01 14.33 2.36
N VAL A 131 -0.27 14.11 2.12
CA VAL A 131 -1.19 15.04 1.48
C VAL A 131 -2.19 15.56 2.52
N ILE A 132 -2.13 16.86 2.80
CA ILE A 132 -3.02 17.52 3.75
C ILE A 132 -3.61 18.74 3.06
N ASP A 133 -4.92 18.69 2.80
CA ASP A 133 -5.61 19.70 2.00
C ASP A 133 -4.91 19.85 0.62
N ASN A 134 -4.35 21.01 0.31
CA ASN A 134 -3.64 21.32 -0.91
C ASN A 134 -2.13 21.39 -0.69
N VAL A 135 -1.65 20.91 0.46
CA VAL A 135 -0.23 20.86 0.79
C VAL A 135 0.24 19.42 0.67
N VAL A 136 1.31 19.23 -0.12
CA VAL A 136 1.91 17.91 -0.35
C VAL A 136 3.34 17.95 0.15
N TYR A 137 3.66 17.13 1.14
CA TYR A 137 5.02 16.91 1.60
C TYR A 137 5.60 15.68 0.91
N VAL A 138 6.78 15.82 0.30
CA VAL A 138 7.52 14.69 -0.29
C VAL A 138 8.88 14.61 0.37
N SER A 139 9.22 13.45 0.93
CA SER A 139 10.57 13.20 1.44
C SER A 139 11.42 12.52 0.37
N HIS A 140 12.54 13.16 0.05
CA HIS A 140 13.57 12.65 -0.84
C HIS A 140 14.90 13.14 -0.30
N ALA A 141 15.76 12.22 0.13
CA ALA A 141 16.99 12.57 0.84
C ALA A 141 17.82 13.60 0.03
N PRO A 142 18.36 14.66 0.68
CA PRO A 142 18.35 14.92 2.13
C PRO A 142 17.17 15.77 2.64
N THR A 143 16.19 16.10 1.79
CA THR A 143 15.17 17.11 2.09
C THR A 143 13.76 16.53 2.24
N ILE A 144 12.90 17.35 2.87
CA ILE A 144 11.45 17.21 2.79
C ILE A 144 10.96 18.46 2.07
N THR A 145 10.41 18.27 0.88
CA THR A 145 9.91 19.37 0.04
C THR A 145 8.41 19.54 0.28
N LYS A 146 8.00 20.78 0.53
CA LYS A 146 6.59 21.18 0.61
C LYS A 146 6.16 21.73 -0.74
N PHE A 147 5.14 21.12 -1.32
CA PHE A 147 4.43 21.62 -2.50
C PHE A 147 3.06 22.17 -2.11
N THR A 148 2.52 23.02 -2.97
CA THR A 148 1.13 23.48 -2.90
C THR A 148 0.46 23.09 -4.21
N ASP A 149 -0.58 22.25 -4.14
CA ASP A 149 -1.45 21.94 -5.27
C ASP A 149 -2.36 23.13 -5.56
N VAL A 150 -2.18 23.72 -6.74
CA VAL A 150 -2.98 24.85 -7.21
C VAL A 150 -4.15 24.43 -8.09
N ASN A 151 -4.24 23.14 -8.45
CA ASN A 151 -5.24 22.56 -9.36
C ASN A 151 -6.22 21.65 -8.60
N ARG A 152 -6.66 22.12 -7.43
CA ARG A 152 -7.49 21.39 -6.48
C ARG A 152 -8.79 20.84 -7.09
#